data_AF-A0A376W0N4-F1
#
_entry.id   AF-A0A376W0N4-F1
#
_cell.length_a   1.000
_cell.length_b   1.000
_cell.length_c   1.000
_cell.angle_alpha   90.00
_cell.angle_beta   90.00
_cell.angle_gamma   90.00
#
_symmetry.space_group_name_H-M   'P 1'
#
loop_
_entity.id
_entity.type
_entity.pdbx_description
1 polymer ?
#
loop_
_entity_poly.entity_id
_entity_poly.type
_entity_poly.pdbx_seq_one_letter_code
_entity_poly.pdbx_strand_id
1 'polypeptide(L)'
;MSVRLVLAKGREKSLLRRHPWVFSGAVARMEGKASLGETIDIVDHQGKWLARGAYSPASQIRARVWTFDPSESIDIAFFTRRLQQAQKWRDWLAQKDGLDSYRLIAGESDGLPGITIDRFGNFLVLQLLSAGAEYQRAH
;
A
#
# COMPACT_ATOMS: atom_id res chain seq x y z
N MET A 1 16.63 13.35 -0.77
CA MET A 1 15.54 13.36 -1.77
C MET A 1 15.05 11.93 -1.91
N SER A 2 13.74 11.70 -1.82
CA SER A 2 13.15 10.36 -1.99
C SER A 2 13.35 9.85 -3.42
N VAL A 3 13.55 8.54 -3.59
CA VAL A 3 13.58 7.91 -4.92
C VAL A 3 12.23 8.08 -5.60
N ARG A 4 12.22 8.36 -6.90
CA ARG A 4 10.99 8.60 -7.68
C ARG A 4 10.81 7.56 -8.77
N LEU A 5 9.57 7.10 -8.94
CA LEU A 5 9.12 6.33 -10.10
C LEU A 5 8.36 7.26 -11.03
N VAL A 6 8.85 7.40 -12.25
CA VAL A 6 8.26 8.28 -13.27
C VAL A 6 7.42 7.45 -14.23
N LEU A 7 6.14 7.79 -14.36
CA LEU A 7 5.24 7.16 -15.32
C LEU A 7 5.48 7.65 -16.75
N ALA A 8 5.27 6.76 -17.72
CA ALA A 8 5.23 7.15 -19.13
C ALA A 8 4.03 8.06 -19.41
N LYS A 9 4.17 8.94 -20.40
CA LYS A 9 3.15 9.92 -20.76
C LYS A 9 1.78 9.26 -21.01
N GLY A 10 0.75 9.73 -20.31
CA GLY A 10 -0.63 9.23 -20.44
C GLY A 10 -0.91 7.96 -19.63
N ARG A 11 0.07 7.41 -18.89
CA ARG A 11 -0.09 6.22 -18.05
C ARG A 11 -0.46 6.53 -16.60
N GLU A 12 -0.65 7.81 -16.26
CA GLU A 12 -1.08 8.27 -14.95
C GLU A 12 -2.59 8.05 -14.67
N LYS A 13 -3.40 7.76 -15.70
CA LYS A 13 -4.87 7.65 -15.59
C LYS A 13 -5.34 6.68 -14.50
N SER A 14 -4.62 5.57 -14.29
CA SER A 14 -4.96 4.62 -13.23
C SER A 14 -4.83 5.23 -11.85
N LEU A 15 -3.75 5.99 -11.59
CA LEU A 15 -3.55 6.70 -10.32
C LEU A 15 -4.52 7.86 -10.14
N LEU A 16 -4.90 8.56 -11.22
CA LEU A 16 -5.95 9.59 -11.14
C LEU A 16 -7.31 9.01 -10.71
N ARG A 17 -7.57 7.73 -11.02
CA ARG A 17 -8.73 6.97 -10.54
C ARG A 17 -8.48 6.25 -9.20
N ARG A 18 -7.38 6.56 -8.53
CA ARG A 18 -6.94 5.97 -7.26
C ARG A 18 -6.75 4.45 -7.29
N HIS A 19 -6.42 3.90 -8.45
CA HIS A 19 -6.06 2.48 -8.55
C HIS A 19 -4.76 2.22 -7.77
N PRO A 20 -4.69 1.18 -6.92
CA PRO A 20 -3.56 0.99 -6.01
C PRO A 20 -2.29 0.46 -6.69
N TRP A 21 -2.36 -0.01 -7.93
CA TRP A 21 -1.24 -0.64 -8.62
C TRP A 21 -0.67 0.21 -9.75
N VAL A 22 0.66 0.20 -9.84
CA VAL A 22 1.43 0.65 -11.00
C VAL A 22 2.07 -0.56 -11.65
N PHE A 23 1.71 -0.84 -12.89
CA PHE A 23 2.28 -1.94 -13.67
C PHE A 23 3.64 -1.55 -14.26
N SER A 24 4.54 -2.54 -14.41
CA SER A 24 5.88 -2.39 -14.98
C SER A 24 5.89 -1.64 -16.33
N GLY A 25 4.97 -1.98 -17.24
CA GLY A 25 4.85 -1.34 -18.55
C GLY A 25 4.29 0.09 -18.54
N ALA A 26 3.85 0.61 -17.39
CA ALA A 26 3.47 2.02 -17.23
C ALA A 26 4.66 2.92 -16.82
N VAL A 27 5.80 2.32 -16.47
CA VAL A 27 6.97 3.01 -15.91
C VAL A 27 7.88 3.46 -17.04
N ALA A 28 8.23 4.75 -17.08
CA ALA A 28 9.22 5.26 -18.01
C ALA A 28 10.64 5.09 -17.47
N ARG A 29 10.86 5.48 -16.20
CA ARG A 29 12.16 5.39 -15.55
C ARG A 29 12.04 5.46 -14.02
N MET A 30 13.11 5.07 -13.36
CA MET A 30 13.36 5.35 -11.94
C MET A 30 14.38 6.49 -11.84
N GLU A 31 14.19 7.39 -10.87
CA GLU A 31 15.14 8.44 -10.55
C GLU A 31 15.65 8.21 -9.12
N GLY A 32 16.89 7.72 -9.03
CA GLY A 32 17.46 7.16 -7.80
C GLY A 32 17.44 5.62 -7.80
N LYS A 33 17.98 5.02 -6.73
CA LYS A 33 18.01 3.57 -6.52
C LYS A 33 17.25 3.24 -5.25
N ALA A 34 16.16 2.49 -5.38
CA ALA A 34 15.34 2.02 -4.26
C ALA A 34 15.52 0.51 -4.07
N SER A 35 15.49 0.09 -2.81
CA SER A 35 15.52 -1.30 -2.37
C SER A 35 14.17 -1.98 -2.57
N LEU A 36 14.15 -3.31 -2.45
CA LEU A 36 12.91 -4.08 -2.51
C LEU A 36 11.99 -3.66 -1.35
N GLY A 37 10.80 -3.17 -1.70
CA GLY A 37 9.77 -2.73 -0.77
C GLY A 37 9.92 -1.30 -0.24
N GLU A 38 11.03 -0.63 -0.57
CA GLU A 38 11.31 0.73 -0.13
C GLU A 38 10.21 1.71 -0.57
N THR A 39 9.91 2.68 0.31
CA THR A 39 8.93 3.73 0.05
C THR A 39 9.49 4.74 -0.96
N ILE A 40 8.73 4.95 -2.03
CA ILE A 40 9.06 5.84 -3.14
C ILE A 40 7.89 6.78 -3.47
N ASP A 41 8.19 7.92 -4.08
CA ASP A 41 7.18 8.78 -4.68
C ASP A 41 6.92 8.37 -6.13
N ILE A 42 5.67 8.44 -6.57
CA ILE A 42 5.24 8.14 -7.93
C ILE A 42 4.76 9.44 -8.58
N VAL A 43 5.36 9.78 -9.71
CA VAL A 43 5.11 11.04 -10.42
C VAL A 43 4.73 10.79 -11.88
N ASP A 44 4.03 11.74 -12.49
CA ASP A 44 3.78 11.72 -13.93
C ASP A 44 5.04 12.04 -14.75
N HIS A 45 4.92 12.01 -16.07
CA HIS A 45 6.03 12.30 -16.99
C HIS A 45 6.60 13.72 -16.88
N GLN A 46 5.86 14.68 -16.29
CA GLN A 46 6.28 16.06 -16.05
C GLN A 46 6.85 16.25 -14.63
N GLY A 47 6.86 15.19 -13.81
CA GLY A 47 7.35 15.23 -12.43
C GLY A 47 6.30 15.67 -11.42
N LYS A 48 5.02 15.80 -11.80
CA LYS A 48 3.94 16.09 -10.84
C LYS A 48 3.70 14.88 -9.95
N TRP A 49 3.68 15.10 -8.63
CA TRP A 49 3.41 14.04 -7.65
C TRP A 49 1.99 13.48 -7.81
N LEU A 50 1.87 12.15 -7.76
CA LEU A 50 0.59 11.45 -7.88
C LEU A 50 0.26 10.61 -6.64
N ALA A 51 1.26 9.91 -6.09
CA ALA A 51 1.07 8.99 -4.98
C ALA A 51 2.41 8.65 -4.31
N ARG A 52 2.33 8.04 -3.12
CA ARG A 52 3.47 7.42 -2.43
C ARG A 52 3.20 5.93 -2.27
N GLY A 53 4.18 5.10 -2.56
CA GLY A 53 4.00 3.64 -2.61
C GLY A 53 5.28 2.86 -2.33
N ALA A 54 5.16 1.54 -2.26
CA ALA A 54 6.29 0.64 -2.12
C ALA A 54 6.78 0.11 -3.48
N TYR A 55 8.09 0.14 -3.68
CA TYR A 55 8.74 -0.34 -4.89
C TYR A 55 8.90 -1.87 -4.89
N SER A 56 8.67 -2.52 -6.04
CA SER A 56 8.85 -3.96 -6.20
C SER A 56 9.59 -4.28 -7.50
N PRO A 57 10.94 -4.36 -7.48
CA PRO A 57 11.77 -4.51 -8.67
C PRO A 57 11.62 -5.85 -9.41
N ALA A 58 11.14 -6.90 -8.74
CA ALA A 58 10.93 -8.22 -9.35
C ALA A 58 9.49 -8.45 -9.87
N SER A 59 8.52 -7.62 -9.49
CA SER A 59 7.09 -7.83 -9.75
C SER A 59 6.57 -7.08 -11.00
N GLN A 60 5.60 -7.66 -11.72
CA GLN A 60 4.86 -6.94 -12.77
C GLN A 60 4.01 -5.79 -12.21
N ILE A 61 3.54 -5.90 -10.97
CA ILE A 61 3.05 -4.77 -10.18
C ILE A 61 4.29 -4.09 -9.60
N ARG A 62 4.83 -3.12 -10.33
CA ARG A 62 6.11 -2.45 -10.03
C ARG A 62 6.05 -1.62 -8.77
N ALA A 63 4.90 -1.02 -8.47
CA ALA A 63 4.65 -0.37 -7.21
C ALA A 63 3.21 -0.55 -6.75
N ARG A 64 3.01 -0.59 -5.44
CA ARG A 64 1.68 -0.54 -4.80
C ARG A 64 1.58 0.72 -3.96
N VAL A 65 0.46 1.43 -4.05
CA VAL A 65 0.25 2.74 -3.44
C VAL A 65 -0.14 2.61 -1.97
N TRP A 66 0.60 3.25 -1.08
CA TRP A 66 0.22 3.39 0.33
C TRP A 66 -0.76 4.53 0.55
N THR A 67 -0.50 5.67 -0.11
CA THR A 67 -1.31 6.87 0.06
C THR A 67 -1.30 7.76 -1.16
N PHE A 68 -2.38 8.52 -1.30
CA PHE A 68 -2.56 9.61 -2.27
C PHE A 68 -2.55 10.98 -1.57
N ASP A 69 -2.24 11.02 -0.27
CA ASP A 69 -1.99 12.26 0.47
C ASP A 69 -0.49 12.58 0.44
N PRO A 70 -0.07 13.72 -0.16
CA PRO A 70 1.33 14.08 -0.26
C PRO A 70 1.98 14.32 1.11
N SER A 71 1.20 14.70 2.13
CA SER A 71 1.66 15.00 3.48
C SER A 71 1.78 13.77 4.39
N GLU A 72 1.20 12.63 3.99
CA GLU A 72 1.14 11.42 4.83
C GLU A 72 2.41 10.57 4.70
N SER A 73 3.23 10.56 5.75
CA SER A 73 4.40 9.67 5.85
C SER A 73 3.99 8.21 6.08
N ILE A 74 4.78 7.27 5.57
CA ILE A 74 4.56 5.83 5.77
C ILE A 74 5.40 5.35 6.95
N ASP A 75 4.82 5.51 8.14
CA ASP A 75 5.43 5.20 9.44
C ASP A 75 4.47 4.34 10.29
N ILE A 76 4.86 4.07 11.55
CA ILE A 76 4.02 3.32 12.48
C ILE A 76 2.64 3.97 12.63
N ALA A 77 2.56 5.30 12.68
CA ALA A 77 1.31 6.02 12.84
C ALA A 77 0.38 5.84 11.63
N PHE A 78 0.92 5.76 10.42
CA PHE A 78 0.16 5.38 9.22
C PHE A 78 -0.51 4.01 9.38
N PHE A 79 0.25 2.99 9.78
CA PHE A 79 -0.30 1.65 9.97
C PHE A 79 -1.32 1.62 11.12
N THR A 80 -1.06 2.29 12.24
CA THR A 80 -2.01 2.41 13.35
C THR A 80 -3.34 3.01 12.88
N ARG A 81 -3.31 4.10 12.09
CA ARG A 81 -4.55 4.72 11.56
C ARG A 81 -5.32 3.77 10.66
N ARG A 82 -4.64 3.05 9.75
CA ARG A 82 -5.31 2.08 8.85
C ARG A 82 -5.90 0.89 9.61
N LEU A 83 -5.17 0.35 10.59
CA LEU A 83 -5.66 -0.72 11.46
C LEU A 83 -6.90 -0.29 12.24
N GLN A 84 -6.90 0.92 12.83
CA GLN A 84 -8.06 1.46 13.56
C GLN A 84 -9.28 1.66 12.65
N GLN A 85 -9.07 2.18 11.44
CA GLN A 85 -10.15 2.36 10.46
C GLN A 85 -10.78 1.01 10.09
N ALA A 86 -9.96 0.00 9.82
CA ALA A 86 -10.44 -1.33 9.50
C ALA A 86 -11.13 -2.00 10.69
N GLN A 87 -10.57 -1.88 11.91
CA GLN A 87 -11.14 -2.42 13.15
C GLN A 87 -12.54 -1.86 13.41
N LYS A 88 -12.75 -0.54 13.23
CA LYS A 88 -14.06 0.09 13.41
C LYS A 88 -15.16 -0.58 12.57
N TRP A 89 -14.86 -0.97 11.34
CA TRP A 89 -15.80 -1.69 10.49
C TRP A 89 -16.08 -3.10 11.01
N ARG A 90 -15.04 -3.80 11.47
CA ARG A 90 -15.14 -5.18 11.96
C ARG A 90 -15.78 -5.27 13.34
N ASP A 91 -15.63 -4.26 14.20
CA ASP A 91 -16.34 -4.18 15.49
C ASP A 91 -17.85 -4.22 15.29
N TRP A 92 -18.35 -3.45 14.32
CA TRP A 92 -19.77 -3.46 13.97
C TRP A 92 -20.24 -4.82 13.46
N LEU A 93 -19.47 -5.46 12.57
CA LEU A 93 -19.78 -6.80 12.05
C LEU A 93 -19.76 -7.85 13.16
N ALA A 94 -18.74 -7.83 14.01
CA ALA A 94 -18.57 -8.79 15.09
C ALA A 94 -19.70 -8.69 16.11
N GLN A 95 -20.12 -7.47 16.46
CA GLN A 95 -21.27 -7.27 17.34
C GLN A 95 -22.57 -7.75 16.70
N LYS A 96 -22.79 -7.44 15.42
CA LYS A 96 -24.04 -7.77 14.72
C LYS A 96 -24.20 -9.28 14.49
N ASP A 97 -23.15 -9.95 14.07
CA ASP A 97 -23.19 -11.34 13.62
C ASP A 97 -22.63 -12.33 14.67
N GLY A 98 -22.22 -11.83 15.85
CA GLY A 98 -21.70 -12.65 16.95
C GLY A 98 -20.34 -13.30 16.64
N LEU A 99 -19.47 -12.60 15.91
CA LEU A 99 -18.20 -13.15 15.43
C LEU A 99 -17.08 -13.02 16.47
N ASP A 100 -16.33 -14.10 16.67
CA ASP A 100 -15.06 -14.09 17.40
C ASP A 100 -13.83 -13.99 16.47
N SER A 101 -14.06 -14.15 15.17
CA SER A 101 -13.02 -14.29 14.15
C SER A 101 -13.45 -13.63 12.85
N TYR A 102 -12.55 -12.91 12.19
CA TYR A 102 -12.81 -12.17 10.96
C TYR A 102 -11.53 -11.70 10.29
N ARG A 103 -11.64 -11.34 9.01
CA ARG A 103 -10.57 -10.62 8.29
C ARG A 103 -10.52 -9.17 8.74
N LEU A 104 -9.49 -8.81 9.50
CA LEU A 104 -9.24 -7.44 9.94
C LEU A 104 -8.76 -6.58 8.79
N ILE A 105 -7.74 -7.03 8.04
CA ILE A 105 -7.18 -6.31 6.88
C ILE A 105 -7.26 -7.18 5.63
N ALA A 106 -7.87 -6.64 4.58
CA ALA A 106 -8.04 -7.25 3.27
C ALA A 106 -7.26 -6.49 2.18
N GLY A 107 -5.96 -6.31 2.37
CA GLY A 107 -5.05 -5.75 1.38
C GLY A 107 -5.43 -4.34 0.94
N GLU A 108 -5.52 -4.17 -0.39
CA GLU A 108 -5.86 -2.92 -1.06
C GLU A 108 -7.17 -2.31 -0.57
N SER A 109 -8.18 -3.13 -0.25
CA SER A 109 -9.52 -2.67 0.14
C SER A 109 -9.54 -1.93 1.47
N ASP A 110 -8.58 -2.24 2.35
CA ASP A 110 -8.38 -1.54 3.64
C ASP A 110 -7.21 -0.55 3.59
N GLY A 111 -6.73 -0.23 2.37
CA GLY A 111 -5.67 0.76 2.17
C GLY A 111 -4.27 0.27 2.58
N LEU A 112 -4.06 -1.04 2.68
CA LEU A 112 -2.78 -1.66 3.00
C LEU A 112 -2.39 -2.74 1.95
N PRO A 113 -2.01 -2.35 0.71
CA PRO A 113 -1.80 -3.29 -0.38
C PRO A 113 -0.80 -4.41 -0.09
N GLY A 114 -1.22 -5.65 -0.29
CA GLY A 114 -0.40 -6.84 -0.05
C GLY A 114 -0.22 -7.21 1.42
N ILE A 115 -0.95 -6.58 2.34
CA ILE A 115 -1.03 -7.00 3.75
C ILE A 115 -2.41 -7.61 3.99
N THR A 116 -2.45 -8.84 4.49
CA THR A 116 -3.67 -9.47 4.99
C THR A 116 -3.49 -9.79 6.46
N ILE A 117 -4.51 -9.50 7.27
CA ILE A 117 -4.53 -9.84 8.69
C ILE A 117 -5.88 -10.46 9.02
N ASP A 118 -5.86 -11.70 9.49
CA ASP A 118 -7.02 -12.41 9.98
C ASP A 118 -6.95 -12.54 11.51
N ARG A 119 -8.07 -12.28 12.20
CA ARG A 119 -8.21 -12.47 13.63
C ARG A 119 -8.95 -13.78 13.89
N PHE A 120 -8.37 -14.62 14.74
CA PHE A 120 -8.98 -15.85 15.23
C PHE A 120 -8.95 -15.86 16.76
N GLY A 121 -10.07 -15.46 17.38
CA GLY A 121 -10.13 -15.21 18.82
C GLY A 121 -9.07 -14.20 19.28
N ASN A 122 -8.07 -14.69 20.01
CA ASN A 122 -6.97 -13.89 20.55
C ASN A 122 -5.70 -13.89 19.68
N PHE A 123 -5.72 -14.57 18.53
CA PHE A 123 -4.58 -14.65 17.61
C PHE A 123 -4.79 -13.75 16.40
N LEU A 124 -3.70 -13.13 15.94
CA LEU A 124 -3.63 -12.45 14.65
C LEU A 124 -2.70 -13.21 13.72
N VAL A 125 -3.20 -13.57 12.54
CA VAL A 125 -2.44 -14.25 11.49
C VAL A 125 -2.14 -13.25 10.39
N LEU A 126 -0.85 -13.00 10.15
CA LEU A 126 -0.37 -12.04 9.16
C LEU A 126 0.08 -12.78 7.89
N GLN A 127 -0.28 -12.24 6.73
CA GLN A 127 0.30 -12.60 5.44
C GLN A 127 0.83 -11.35 4.76
N LEU A 128 2.15 -11.29 4.56
CA LEU A 128 2.85 -10.20 3.88
C LEU A 128 3.20 -10.66 2.46
N LEU A 129 2.37 -10.28 1.50
CA LEU A 129 2.36 -10.84 0.14
C LEU A 129 2.96 -9.89 -0.91
N SER A 130 3.43 -8.72 -0.48
CA SER A 130 4.10 -7.75 -1.35
C SER A 130 5.45 -7.33 -0.77
N ALA A 131 6.34 -6.87 -1.65
CA ALA A 131 7.64 -6.34 -1.24
C ALA A 131 7.50 -5.23 -0.17
N GLY A 132 6.52 -4.34 -0.34
CA GLY A 132 6.25 -3.26 0.61
C GLY A 132 5.74 -3.77 1.95
N ALA A 133 4.89 -4.80 1.95
CA ALA A 133 4.39 -5.41 3.17
C ALA A 133 5.55 -5.98 4.02
N GLU A 134 6.48 -6.69 3.38
CA GLU A 134 7.64 -7.25 4.07
C GLU A 134 8.61 -6.17 4.53
N TYR A 135 8.92 -5.18 3.68
CA TYR A 135 9.84 -4.09 4.03
C TYR A 135 9.37 -3.27 5.24
N GLN A 136 8.06 -3.15 5.44
CA GLN A 136 7.47 -2.40 6.54
C GLN A 136 7.30 -3.23 7.82
N ARG A 137 7.75 -4.49 7.81
CA ARG A 137 7.80 -5.33 9.00
C ARG A 137 8.92 -4.80 9.92
N ALA A 138 8.55 -4.29 11.09
CA ALA A 138 9.53 -3.90 12.10
C ALA A 138 10.31 -5.14 12.59
N HIS A 139 11.62 -4.96 12.78
CA HIS A 139 12.51 -5.92 13.43
C HIS A 139 12.64 -5.61 14.92
#